data_AF-J4GNQ2-F1
#
_entry.id   AF-J4GNQ2-F1
#
_cell.length_a   1.000
_cell.length_b   1.000
_cell.length_c   1.000
_cell.angle_alpha   90.00
_cell.angle_beta   90.00
_cell.angle_gamma   90.00
#
_symmetry.space_group_name_H-M   'P 1'
#
loop_
_entity.id
_entity.type
_entity.pdbx_description
1 polymer ?
#
loop_
_entity_poly.entity_id
_entity_poly.type
_entity_poly.pdbx_seq_one_letter_code
_entity_poly.pdbx_strand_id
1 'polypeptide(L)'
;MSKTVAVLRLVSLALSFVFGIVALSVDINALAKSNSQKSTLRKDVPSGVTVNIDTQDVFSSGVVVTVVCGLIGLTSLLALVHSFFRSLTSPFHRRTVPLFGAHLLTFLTIWLFATIIPFTDFVANRQAKISASLGGVPLSQTIIQATEQQLGFTPVYHKLGYLRTGAILPWFAFLFGATSAALSYVYARQAATANHSTSSAGYVNEKHAGASPGTQQV
;
A
#
# COMPACT_ATOMS: atom_id res chain seq x y z
N MET A 1 26.29 15.81 -2.68
CA MET A 1 24.99 15.12 -2.47
C MET A 1 23.89 16.16 -2.47
N SER A 2 22.92 16.09 -3.39
CA SER A 2 21.90 17.15 -3.50
C SER A 2 20.90 17.04 -2.34
N LYS A 3 20.87 18.05 -1.46
CA LYS A 3 19.91 18.16 -0.34
C LYS A 3 18.46 18.00 -0.83
N THR A 4 18.18 18.42 -2.06
CA THR A 4 16.88 18.35 -2.72
C THR A 4 16.35 16.91 -2.82
N VAL A 5 17.16 15.92 -3.20
CA VAL A 5 16.69 14.53 -3.36
C VAL A 5 16.37 13.88 -2.01
N ALA A 6 17.14 14.22 -0.98
CA ALA A 6 16.88 13.76 0.38
C ALA A 6 15.56 14.32 0.92
N VAL A 7 15.31 15.62 0.72
CA VAL A 7 14.06 16.28 1.11
C VAL A 7 12.87 15.72 0.33
N LEU A 8 12.97 15.57 -0.99
CA LEU A 8 11.90 14.97 -1.81
C LEU A 8 11.56 13.56 -1.37
N ARG A 9 12.56 12.74 -1.04
CA ARG A 9 12.34 11.38 -0.51
C ARG A 9 11.58 11.40 0.82
N LEU A 10 11.95 12.29 1.74
CA LEU A 10 11.27 12.42 3.03
C LEU A 10 9.82 12.88 2.87
N VAL A 11 9.57 13.87 2.02
CA VAL A 11 8.22 14.34 1.70
C VAL A 11 7.39 13.22 1.09
N SER A 12 7.94 12.47 0.14
CA SER A 12 7.23 11.34 -0.48
C SER A 12 6.96 10.21 0.50
N LEU A 13 7.87 9.92 1.43
CA LEU A 13 7.64 8.93 2.49
C LEU A 13 6.55 9.39 3.46
N ALA A 14 6.52 10.66 3.84
CA ALA A 14 5.47 11.23 4.69
C ALA A 14 4.10 11.16 4.02
N LEU A 15 4.01 11.52 2.74
CA LEU A 15 2.77 11.39 1.97
C LEU A 15 2.34 9.93 1.81
N SER A 16 3.28 9.02 1.50
CA SER A 16 2.99 7.58 1.42
C SER A 16 2.48 7.02 2.75
N PHE A 17 3.00 7.49 3.88
CA PHE A 17 2.51 7.13 5.21
C PHE A 17 1.09 7.64 5.45
N VAL A 18 0.86 8.94 5.25
CA VAL A 18 -0.45 9.57 5.49
C VAL A 18 -1.52 8.91 4.62
N PHE A 19 -1.29 8.78 3.32
CA PHE A 19 -2.26 8.17 2.41
C PHE A 19 -2.42 6.67 2.65
N GLY A 20 -1.37 5.95 3.07
CA GLY A 20 -1.48 4.55 3.48
C GLY A 20 -2.40 4.35 4.69
N ILE A 21 -2.28 5.20 5.72
CA ILE A 21 -3.14 5.15 6.92
C ILE A 21 -4.58 5.60 6.61
N VAL A 22 -4.74 6.64 5.79
CA VAL A 22 -6.08 7.10 5.38
C VAL A 22 -6.79 6.03 4.57
N ALA A 23 -6.12 5.40 3.59
CA ALA A 23 -6.68 4.28 2.83
C ALA A 23 -7.06 3.11 3.76
N LEU A 24 -6.13 2.67 4.62
CA LEU A 24 -6.38 1.62 5.62
C LEU A 24 -7.63 1.92 6.47
N SER A 25 -7.75 3.14 6.99
CA SER A 25 -8.85 3.54 7.86
C SER A 25 -10.19 3.53 7.13
N VAL A 26 -10.22 4.05 5.90
CA VAL A 26 -11.45 4.07 5.09
C VAL A 26 -11.84 2.65 4.66
N ASP A 27 -10.89 1.82 4.28
CA ASP A 27 -11.16 0.44 3.88
C ASP A 27 -11.70 -0.38 5.06
N ILE A 28 -11.11 -0.26 6.26
CA ILE A 28 -11.63 -0.91 7.47
C ILE A 28 -13.07 -0.46 7.75
N ASN A 29 -13.36 0.83 7.65
CA ASN A 29 -14.71 1.36 7.84
C ASN A 29 -15.69 0.83 6.78
N ALA A 30 -15.26 0.71 5.53
CA ALA A 30 -16.05 0.12 4.45
C ALA A 30 -16.35 -1.37 4.70
N LEU A 31 -15.36 -2.14 5.16
CA LEU A 31 -15.51 -3.55 5.54
C LEU A 31 -16.49 -3.70 6.72
N ALA A 32 -16.34 -2.87 7.76
CA ALA A 32 -17.24 -2.88 8.91
C ALA A 32 -18.68 -2.57 8.49
N LYS A 33 -18.89 -1.54 7.66
CA LYS A 33 -20.21 -1.16 7.16
C LYS A 33 -20.82 -2.26 6.28
N SER A 34 -20.03 -2.90 5.43
CA SER A 34 -20.47 -4.04 4.61
C SER A 34 -20.91 -5.23 5.47
N ASN A 35 -20.15 -5.55 6.53
CA ASN A 35 -20.50 -6.65 7.42
C ASN A 35 -21.76 -6.35 8.24
N SER A 36 -21.91 -5.12 8.73
CA SER A 36 -23.12 -4.68 9.43
C SER A 36 -24.35 -4.77 8.54
N GLN A 37 -24.28 -4.30 7.29
CA GLN A 37 -25.39 -4.41 6.34
C GLN A 37 -25.79 -5.87 6.09
N LYS A 38 -24.82 -6.78 5.90
CA LYS A 38 -25.11 -8.21 5.76
C LYS A 38 -25.78 -8.78 7.01
N SER A 39 -25.34 -8.37 8.20
CA SER A 39 -25.96 -8.80 9.46
C SER A 39 -27.38 -8.26 9.63
N THR A 40 -27.64 -7.01 9.24
CA THR A 40 -28.98 -6.42 9.29
C THR A 40 -29.91 -7.12 8.32
N LEU A 41 -29.48 -7.32 7.07
CA LEU A 41 -30.21 -8.09 6.07
C LEU A 41 -30.56 -9.50 6.57
N ARG A 42 -29.62 -10.21 7.22
CA ARG A 42 -29.90 -11.54 7.77
C ARG A 42 -30.91 -11.53 8.92
N LYS A 43 -31.05 -10.42 9.65
CA LYS A 43 -31.98 -10.28 10.79
C LYS A 43 -33.37 -9.85 10.34
N ASP A 44 -33.47 -9.03 9.29
CA ASP A 44 -34.74 -8.49 8.78
C ASP A 44 -35.47 -9.47 7.86
N VAL A 45 -34.84 -10.61 7.53
CA VAL A 45 -35.42 -11.65 6.70
C VAL A 45 -36.43 -12.48 7.52
N PRO A 46 -37.64 -12.74 7.00
CA PRO A 46 -38.66 -13.55 7.68
C PRO A 46 -38.16 -14.95 8.07
N SER A 47 -38.66 -15.48 9.19
CA SER A 47 -38.40 -16.84 9.66
C SER A 47 -38.71 -17.87 8.56
N GLY A 48 -37.71 -18.69 8.19
CA GLY A 48 -37.83 -19.71 7.15
C GLY A 48 -37.21 -19.33 5.80
N VAL A 49 -36.81 -18.07 5.60
CA VAL A 49 -36.04 -17.63 4.43
C VAL A 49 -34.55 -17.59 4.76
N THR A 50 -33.73 -18.26 3.95
CA THR A 50 -32.26 -18.19 4.03
C THR A 50 -31.75 -17.31 2.91
N VAL A 51 -31.05 -16.22 3.24
CA VAL A 51 -30.44 -15.33 2.24
C VAL A 51 -28.94 -15.55 2.20
N ASN A 52 -28.45 -16.00 1.05
CA ASN A 52 -27.05 -16.09 0.71
C ASN A 52 -26.64 -14.87 -0.13
N ILE A 53 -25.69 -14.09 0.36
CA ILE A 53 -25.16 -12.90 -0.32
C ILE A 53 -23.71 -13.17 -0.68
N ASP A 54 -23.49 -13.61 -1.91
CA ASP A 54 -22.14 -13.84 -2.41
C ASP A 54 -21.51 -12.51 -2.83
N THR A 55 -20.44 -12.18 -2.11
CA THR A 55 -19.64 -10.94 -2.20
C THR A 55 -18.16 -11.28 -2.02
N GLN A 56 -17.80 -12.55 -2.16
CA GLN A 56 -16.49 -13.05 -1.77
C GLN A 56 -15.38 -12.41 -2.60
N ASP A 57 -15.62 -12.21 -3.90
CA ASP A 57 -14.64 -11.58 -4.81
C ASP A 57 -14.22 -10.19 -4.34
N VAL A 58 -15.18 -9.33 -3.99
CA VAL A 58 -14.92 -7.95 -3.54
C VAL A 58 -14.35 -7.92 -2.14
N PHE A 59 -14.85 -8.80 -1.26
CA PHE A 59 -14.37 -8.84 0.12
C PHE A 59 -12.92 -9.34 0.19
N SER A 60 -12.60 -10.44 -0.48
CA SER A 60 -11.24 -11.00 -0.50
C SER A 60 -10.23 -10.05 -1.13
N SER A 61 -10.57 -9.43 -2.26
CA SER A 61 -9.70 -8.42 -2.88
C SER A 61 -9.55 -7.16 -2.02
N GLY A 62 -10.65 -6.66 -1.44
CA GLY A 62 -10.65 -5.50 -0.54
C GLY A 62 -9.82 -5.71 0.73
N VAL A 63 -9.87 -6.90 1.34
CA VAL A 63 -9.01 -7.25 2.50
C VAL A 63 -7.55 -7.17 2.11
N VAL A 64 -7.16 -7.71 0.95
CA VAL A 64 -5.77 -7.66 0.50
C VAL A 64 -5.32 -6.22 0.26
N VAL A 65 -6.13 -5.39 -0.40
CA VAL A 65 -5.85 -3.95 -0.60
C VAL A 65 -5.63 -3.25 0.74
N THR A 66 -6.53 -3.47 1.71
CA THR A 66 -6.44 -2.95 3.08
C THR A 66 -5.10 -3.29 3.73
N VAL A 67 -4.72 -4.58 3.69
CA VAL A 67 -3.47 -5.07 4.30
C VAL A 67 -2.25 -4.44 3.63
N VAL A 68 -2.23 -4.40 2.28
CA VAL A 68 -1.09 -3.83 1.54
C VAL A 68 -0.96 -2.32 1.79
N CYS A 69 -2.05 -1.56 1.83
CA CYS A 69 -2.05 -0.14 2.22
C CYS A 69 -1.46 0.07 3.62
N GLY A 70 -1.86 -0.77 4.59
CA GLY A 70 -1.30 -0.75 5.94
C GLY A 70 0.20 -1.06 5.97
N LEU A 71 0.66 -2.05 5.20
CA LEU A 71 2.09 -2.39 5.08
C LEU A 71 2.91 -1.27 4.43
N ILE A 72 2.37 -0.58 3.42
CA ILE A 72 3.01 0.59 2.81
C ILE A 72 3.14 1.71 3.84
N GLY A 73 2.07 1.98 4.61
CA GLY A 73 2.08 2.96 5.69
C GLY A 73 3.16 2.63 6.73
N LEU A 74 3.17 1.40 7.24
CA LEU A 74 4.15 0.94 8.23
C LEU A 74 5.58 1.01 7.70
N THR A 75 5.83 0.54 6.47
CA THR A 75 7.16 0.58 5.86
C THR A 75 7.65 2.02 5.68
N SER A 76 6.76 2.93 5.29
CA SER A 76 7.06 4.35 5.14
C SER A 76 7.37 5.01 6.48
N LEU A 77 6.63 4.66 7.54
CA LEU A 77 6.88 5.12 8.90
C LEU A 77 8.24 4.65 9.41
N LEU A 78 8.56 3.36 9.27
CA LEU A 78 9.86 2.81 9.66
C LEU A 78 11.01 3.49 8.92
N ALA A 79 10.84 3.78 7.62
CA ALA A 79 11.83 4.50 6.83
C ALA A 79 12.00 5.96 7.27
N LEU A 80 10.91 6.64 7.65
CA LEU A 80 10.96 8.00 8.22
C LEU A 80 11.69 8.01 9.55
N VAL A 81 11.26 7.16 10.49
CA VAL A 81 11.87 7.01 11.82
C VAL A 81 13.37 6.73 11.67
N HIS A 82 13.74 5.77 10.83
CA HIS A 82 15.14 5.48 10.57
C HIS A 82 15.89 6.70 10.01
N SER A 83 15.28 7.52 9.13
CA SER A 83 15.91 8.72 8.62
C SER A 83 16.14 9.80 9.68
N PHE A 84 15.27 9.92 10.69
CA PHE A 84 15.47 10.83 11.82
C PHE A 84 16.60 10.34 12.74
N PHE A 85 16.61 9.06 13.10
CA PHE A 85 17.64 8.47 13.97
C PHE A 85 19.01 8.30 13.29
N ARG A 86 19.06 8.31 11.95
CA ARG A 86 20.30 8.29 11.15
C ARG A 86 21.18 9.52 11.38
N SER A 87 20.63 10.62 11.90
CA SER A 87 21.42 11.79 12.31
C SER A 87 22.32 11.51 13.52
N LEU A 88 22.09 10.42 14.28
CA LEU A 88 22.80 10.12 15.54
C LEU A 88 23.71 8.89 15.50
N THR A 89 23.69 8.06 14.44
CA THR A 89 24.33 6.71 14.48
C THR A 89 25.34 6.41 13.35
N SER A 90 26.26 5.51 13.71
CA SER A 90 27.56 5.13 13.09
C SER A 90 27.57 4.79 11.58
N PRO A 91 28.72 4.97 10.88
CA PRO A 91 28.88 4.77 9.44
C PRO A 91 28.64 3.37 8.85
N PHE A 92 28.70 2.29 9.62
CA PHE A 92 28.60 0.92 9.07
C PHE A 92 27.15 0.45 8.82
N HIS A 93 26.16 0.98 9.55
CA HIS A 93 24.74 0.68 9.30
C HIS A 93 24.16 1.47 8.10
N ARG A 94 25.00 2.25 7.41
CA ARG A 94 24.59 3.20 6.36
C ARG A 94 24.32 2.58 4.99
N ARG A 95 24.69 1.31 4.74
CA ARG A 95 24.74 0.71 3.39
C ARG A 95 23.59 -0.24 3.06
N THR A 96 23.10 -1.03 4.01
CA THR A 96 22.14 -2.13 3.76
C THR A 96 20.66 -1.74 3.97
N VAL A 97 20.37 -0.93 4.98
CA VAL A 97 19.00 -0.51 5.32
C VAL A 97 18.26 0.29 4.23
N PRO A 98 18.88 1.24 3.49
CA PRO A 98 18.14 2.03 2.50
C PRO A 98 17.75 1.25 1.24
N LEU A 99 18.47 0.17 0.91
CA LEU A 99 18.16 -0.68 -0.24
C LEU A 99 17.03 -1.67 0.08
N PHE A 100 17.08 -2.33 1.23
CA PHE A 100 16.02 -3.25 1.65
C PHE A 100 14.66 -2.55 1.73
N GLY A 101 14.60 -1.36 2.33
CA GLY A 101 13.38 -0.56 2.37
C GLY A 101 12.87 -0.15 0.99
N ALA A 102 13.77 0.16 0.05
CA ALA A 102 13.39 0.47 -1.34
C ALA A 102 12.80 -0.76 -2.06
N HIS A 103 13.42 -1.93 -1.92
CA HIS A 103 12.91 -3.18 -2.50
C HIS A 103 11.55 -3.56 -1.92
N LEU A 104 11.39 -3.49 -0.59
CA LEU A 104 10.14 -3.81 0.08
C LEU A 104 9.02 -2.85 -0.35
N LEU A 105 9.29 -1.54 -0.38
CA LEU A 105 8.30 -0.55 -0.80
C LEU A 105 7.91 -0.72 -2.28
N THR A 106 8.86 -1.08 -3.14
CA THR A 106 8.60 -1.37 -4.56
C THR A 106 7.73 -2.61 -4.71
N PHE A 107 8.07 -3.68 -4.01
CA PHE A 107 7.28 -4.90 -3.99
C PHE A 107 5.85 -4.63 -3.51
N LEU A 108 5.68 -3.91 -2.39
CA LEU A 108 4.36 -3.54 -1.87
C LEU A 108 3.58 -2.64 -2.83
N THR A 109 4.25 -1.72 -3.53
CA THR A 109 3.60 -0.85 -4.52
C THR A 109 3.11 -1.65 -5.73
N ILE A 110 3.93 -2.56 -6.25
CA ILE A 110 3.54 -3.45 -7.36
C ILE A 110 2.40 -4.38 -6.92
N TRP A 111 2.47 -4.90 -5.68
CA TRP A 111 1.41 -5.72 -5.12
C TRP A 111 0.11 -4.93 -4.99
N LEU A 112 0.16 -3.70 -4.47
CA LEU A 112 -1.01 -2.82 -4.39
C LEU A 112 -1.61 -2.57 -5.78
N PHE A 113 -0.78 -2.32 -6.78
CA PHE A 113 -1.24 -2.14 -8.15
C PHE A 113 -1.92 -3.40 -8.71
N ALA A 114 -1.34 -4.58 -8.45
CA ALA A 114 -1.91 -5.84 -8.90
C ALA A 114 -3.27 -6.16 -8.26
N THR A 115 -3.54 -5.65 -7.06
CA THR A 115 -4.79 -5.93 -6.31
C THR A 115 -5.83 -4.83 -6.46
N ILE A 116 -5.41 -3.58 -6.65
CA ILE A 116 -6.34 -2.45 -6.83
C ILE A 116 -7.07 -2.51 -8.17
N ILE A 117 -6.44 -3.02 -9.24
CA ILE A 117 -7.08 -3.22 -10.55
C ILE A 117 -8.29 -4.15 -10.45
N PRO A 118 -8.17 -5.42 -10.01
CA PRO A 118 -9.33 -6.29 -9.89
C PRO A 118 -10.34 -5.77 -8.88
N PHE A 119 -9.89 -5.14 -7.78
CA PHE A 119 -10.81 -4.55 -6.80
C PHE A 119 -11.68 -3.43 -7.42
N THR A 120 -11.07 -2.52 -8.19
CA THR A 120 -11.79 -1.43 -8.86
C THR A 120 -12.70 -1.93 -9.97
N ASP A 121 -12.28 -2.95 -10.73
CA ASP A 121 -13.13 -3.64 -11.70
C ASP A 121 -14.36 -4.26 -11.01
N PHE A 122 -14.16 -4.96 -9.90
CA PHE A 122 -15.28 -5.57 -9.19
C PHE A 122 -16.24 -4.53 -8.63
N VAL A 123 -15.74 -3.43 -8.05
CA VAL A 123 -16.60 -2.36 -7.54
C VAL A 123 -17.37 -1.66 -8.66
N ALA A 124 -16.76 -1.47 -9.83
CA ALA A 124 -17.38 -0.79 -10.96
C ALA A 124 -18.44 -1.66 -11.67
N ASN A 125 -18.06 -2.90 -11.99
CA ASN A 125 -18.78 -3.74 -12.95
C ASN A 125 -19.58 -4.87 -12.29
N ARG A 126 -19.29 -5.25 -11.03
CA ARG A 126 -20.00 -6.34 -10.36
C ARG A 126 -21.08 -5.84 -9.39
N GLN A 127 -21.95 -6.78 -9.05
CA GLN A 127 -23.00 -6.64 -8.05
C GLN A 127 -23.02 -7.91 -7.19
N ALA A 128 -23.50 -7.79 -5.96
CA ALA A 128 -23.68 -8.92 -5.07
C ALA A 128 -24.66 -9.92 -5.67
N LYS A 129 -24.27 -11.20 -5.71
CA LYS A 129 -25.20 -12.27 -6.10
C LYS A 129 -26.04 -12.62 -4.88
N ILE A 130 -27.28 -12.16 -4.86
CA ILE A 130 -28.23 -12.43 -3.79
C ILE A 130 -29.08 -13.63 -4.22
N SER A 131 -29.01 -14.69 -3.42
CA SER A 131 -29.80 -15.91 -3.58
C SER A 131 -30.60 -16.10 -2.31
N ALA A 132 -31.92 -16.22 -2.41
CA ALA A 132 -32.79 -16.45 -1.28
C ALA A 132 -33.54 -17.78 -1.48
N SER A 133 -33.69 -18.56 -0.43
CA SER A 133 -34.50 -19.79 -0.44
C SER A 133 -35.49 -19.79 0.72
N LEU A 134 -36.73 -20.22 0.46
CA LEU A 134 -37.79 -20.37 1.48
C LEU A 134 -38.02 -21.88 1.68
N GLY A 135 -37.74 -22.40 2.87
CA GLY A 135 -37.89 -23.83 3.15
C GLY A 135 -37.10 -24.75 2.21
N GLY A 136 -35.95 -24.28 1.69
CA GLY A 136 -35.11 -25.02 0.75
C GLY A 136 -35.45 -24.81 -0.74
N VAL A 137 -36.56 -24.12 -1.06
CA VAL A 137 -36.93 -23.81 -2.45
C VAL A 137 -36.33 -22.46 -2.86
N PRO A 138 -35.55 -22.36 -3.95
CA PRO A 138 -34.97 -21.10 -4.40
C PRO A 138 -36.07 -20.14 -4.87
N LEU A 139 -36.01 -18.89 -4.40
CA LEU A 139 -36.88 -17.81 -4.84
C LEU A 139 -36.41 -17.28 -6.20
N SER A 140 -37.36 -16.81 -7.02
CA SER A 140 -37.03 -16.18 -8.30
C SER A 140 -36.34 -14.83 -8.09
N GLN A 141 -35.43 -14.46 -8.99
CA GLN A 141 -34.71 -13.19 -8.93
C GLN A 141 -35.65 -11.97 -8.95
N THR A 142 -36.81 -12.08 -9.58
CA THR A 142 -37.83 -11.02 -9.60
C THR A 142 -38.36 -10.71 -8.20
N ILE A 143 -38.59 -11.74 -7.37
CA ILE A 143 -39.08 -11.58 -5.99
C ILE A 143 -37.98 -10.98 -5.11
N ILE A 144 -36.73 -11.43 -5.31
CA ILE A 144 -35.56 -10.90 -4.59
C ILE A 144 -35.39 -9.40 -4.89
N GLN A 145 -35.40 -9.00 -6.16
CA GLN A 145 -35.28 -7.60 -6.56
C GLN A 145 -36.44 -6.72 -6.04
N ALA A 146 -37.67 -7.22 -6.08
CA ALA A 146 -38.81 -6.50 -5.52
C ALA A 146 -38.66 -6.28 -3.99
N THR A 147 -38.12 -7.27 -3.29
CA THR A 147 -37.88 -7.20 -1.84
C THR A 147 -36.71 -6.26 -1.52
N GLU A 148 -35.63 -6.30 -2.30
CA GLU A 148 -34.50 -5.35 -2.19
C GLU A 148 -34.95 -3.90 -2.36
N GLN A 149 -35.82 -3.64 -3.36
CA GLN A 149 -36.38 -2.31 -3.58
C GLN A 149 -37.26 -1.85 -2.41
N GLN A 150 -38.06 -2.75 -1.82
CA GLN A 150 -38.88 -2.43 -0.66
C GLN A 150 -38.05 -2.14 0.59
N LEU A 151 -36.93 -2.85 0.77
CA LEU A 151 -36.01 -2.66 1.90
C LEU A 151 -35.00 -1.52 1.66
N GLY A 152 -34.99 -0.91 0.48
CA GLY A 152 -34.07 0.16 0.11
C GLY A 152 -32.60 -0.28 -0.02
N PHE A 153 -32.35 -1.58 -0.19
CA PHE A 153 -31.00 -2.10 -0.41
C PHE A 153 -30.67 -2.14 -1.90
N THR A 154 -29.38 -2.00 -2.21
CA THR A 154 -28.89 -2.16 -3.59
C THR A 154 -27.78 -3.21 -3.62
N PRO A 155 -27.85 -4.22 -4.50
CA PRO A 155 -26.77 -5.18 -4.70
C PRO A 155 -25.59 -4.58 -5.45
N VAL A 156 -25.76 -3.40 -6.04
CA VAL A 156 -24.83 -2.77 -6.97
C VAL A 156 -23.70 -2.08 -6.21
N TYR A 157 -22.46 -2.55 -6.37
CA TYR A 157 -21.33 -2.09 -5.56
C TYR A 157 -20.99 -0.62 -5.75
N HIS A 158 -20.99 -0.11 -6.98
CA HIS A 158 -20.66 1.30 -7.25
C HIS A 158 -21.69 2.29 -6.68
N LYS A 159 -22.91 1.85 -6.33
CA LYS A 159 -23.91 2.69 -5.65
C LYS A 159 -23.67 2.80 -4.15
N LEU A 160 -22.84 1.91 -3.59
CA LEU A 160 -22.47 1.92 -2.18
C LEU A 160 -21.30 2.89 -2.00
N GLY A 161 -21.58 4.10 -1.52
CA GLY A 161 -20.59 5.18 -1.40
C GLY A 161 -19.32 4.78 -0.62
N TYR A 162 -19.43 3.88 0.36
CA TYR A 162 -18.27 3.40 1.11
C TYR A 162 -17.35 2.48 0.30
N LEU A 163 -17.88 1.66 -0.63
CA LEU A 163 -17.07 0.86 -1.55
C LEU A 163 -16.41 1.74 -2.59
N ARG A 164 -17.11 2.77 -3.06
CA ARG A 164 -16.55 3.75 -4.01
C ARG A 164 -15.35 4.49 -3.42
N THR A 165 -15.47 4.99 -2.19
CA THR A 165 -14.36 5.68 -1.53
C THR A 165 -13.19 4.72 -1.26
N GLY A 166 -13.46 3.49 -0.84
CA GLY A 166 -12.45 2.44 -0.66
C GLY A 166 -11.77 2.04 -1.98
N ALA A 167 -12.42 2.15 -3.13
CA ALA A 167 -11.80 1.90 -4.43
C ALA A 167 -10.90 3.04 -4.92
N ILE A 168 -11.20 4.30 -4.54
CA ILE A 168 -10.49 5.48 -5.02
C ILE A 168 -9.25 5.78 -4.17
N LEU A 169 -9.34 5.71 -2.84
CA LEU A 169 -8.26 6.14 -1.94
C LEU A 169 -6.95 5.34 -2.08
N PRO A 170 -6.98 4.02 -2.28
CA PRO A 170 -5.76 3.24 -2.47
C PRO A 170 -4.96 3.64 -3.72
N TRP A 171 -5.57 4.32 -4.72
CA TRP A 171 -4.83 4.87 -5.86
C TRP A 171 -3.86 5.97 -5.45
N PHE A 172 -4.24 6.80 -4.47
CA PHE A 172 -3.33 7.82 -3.93
C PHE A 172 -2.19 7.18 -3.15
N ALA A 173 -2.49 6.14 -2.34
CA ALA A 173 -1.45 5.38 -1.65
C ALA A 173 -0.47 4.73 -2.64
N PHE A 174 -0.96 4.20 -3.76
CA PHE A 174 -0.13 3.69 -4.85
C PHE A 174 0.76 4.77 -5.46
N LEU A 175 0.21 5.93 -5.82
CA LEU A 175 0.97 7.02 -6.44
C LEU A 175 2.14 7.46 -5.54
N PHE A 176 1.86 7.72 -4.25
CA PHE A 176 2.90 8.15 -3.31
C PHE A 176 3.88 7.04 -2.92
N GLY A 177 3.40 5.78 -2.88
CA GLY A 177 4.26 4.61 -2.69
C GLY A 177 5.25 4.44 -3.84
N ALA A 178 4.78 4.57 -5.09
CA ALA A 178 5.59 4.49 -6.29
C ALA A 178 6.65 5.59 -6.37
N THR A 179 6.28 6.85 -6.12
CA THR A 179 7.24 7.96 -6.11
C THR A 179 8.28 7.78 -4.99
N SER A 180 7.85 7.31 -3.83
CA SER A 180 8.74 7.08 -2.68
C SER A 180 9.75 5.95 -2.96
N ALA A 181 9.29 4.88 -3.62
CA ALA A 181 10.13 3.78 -4.06
C ALA A 181 11.19 4.25 -5.09
N ALA A 182 10.75 4.98 -6.12
CA ALA A 182 11.64 5.55 -7.13
C ALA A 182 12.70 6.49 -6.52
N LEU A 183 12.27 7.42 -5.66
CA LEU A 183 13.18 8.35 -4.96
C LEU A 183 14.16 7.63 -4.04
N SER A 184 13.74 6.52 -3.42
CA SER A 184 14.62 5.70 -2.58
C SER A 184 15.73 5.03 -3.41
N TYR A 185 15.44 4.55 -4.63
CA TYR A 185 16.47 4.04 -5.53
C TYR A 185 17.42 5.13 -6.04
N VAL A 186 16.90 6.30 -6.44
CA VAL A 186 17.73 7.42 -6.87
C VAL A 186 18.69 7.84 -5.75
N TYR A 187 18.18 7.93 -4.52
CA TYR A 187 18.99 8.22 -3.35
C TYR A 187 20.07 7.16 -3.09
N ALA A 188 19.73 5.87 -3.20
CA ALA A 188 20.69 4.78 -3.02
C ALA A 188 21.80 4.79 -4.07
N ARG A 189 21.46 5.07 -5.35
CA ARG A 189 22.44 5.20 -6.44
C ARG A 189 23.39 6.37 -6.21
N GLN A 190 22.87 7.54 -5.83
CA GLN A 190 23.71 8.72 -5.55
C GLN A 190 24.65 8.52 -4.35
N ALA A 191 24.21 7.77 -3.34
CA ALA A 191 25.07 7.41 -2.21
C ALA A 191 26.18 6.43 -2.63
N ALA A 192 25.91 5.48 -3.53
CA ALA A 192 26.91 4.55 -4.05
C ALA A 192 27.98 5.28 -4.89
N THR A 193 27.58 6.19 -5.78
CA THR A 193 28.52 6.95 -6.63
C THR A 193 29.43 7.85 -5.81
N ALA A 194 28.91 8.53 -4.78
CA ALA A 194 29.71 9.38 -3.90
C ALA A 194 30.80 8.61 -3.16
N ASN A 195 30.53 7.36 -2.75
CA ASN A 195 31.49 6.53 -2.05
C ASN A 195 32.60 5.98 -2.97
N HIS A 196 32.29 5.69 -4.24
CA HIS A 196 33.30 5.27 -5.22
C HIS A 196 34.33 6.38 -5.48
N SER A 197 33.89 7.63 -5.57
CA SER A 197 34.78 8.79 -5.73
C SER A 197 35.77 8.90 -4.56
N THR A 198 35.27 8.80 -3.32
CA THR A 198 36.11 8.88 -2.11
C THR A 198 37.12 7.73 -2.01
N SER A 199 36.72 6.50 -2.35
CA SER A 199 37.64 5.36 -2.33
C SER A 199 38.75 5.49 -3.37
N SER A 200 38.42 5.96 -4.58
CA SER A 200 39.43 6.17 -5.65
C SER A 200 40.44 7.26 -5.30
N ALA A 201 40.02 8.34 -4.63
CA ALA A 201 40.91 9.39 -4.16
C ALA A 201 41.85 8.91 -3.04
N GLY A 202 41.39 8.01 -2.16
CA GLY A 202 42.22 7.38 -1.13
C GLY A 202 43.35 6.52 -1.70
N TYR A 203 43.04 5.67 -2.69
CA TYR A 203 44.04 4.81 -3.33
C TYR A 203 45.13 5.59 -4.09
N VAL A 204 44.79 6.75 -4.67
CA VAL A 204 45.77 7.60 -5.36
C VAL A 204 46.75 8.25 -4.36
N ASN A 205 46.27 8.68 -3.20
CA ASN A 205 47.13 9.26 -2.15
C ASN A 205 48.09 8.23 -1.54
N GLU A 206 47.65 6.99 -1.34
CA GLU A 206 48.48 5.92 -0.77
C GLU A 206 49.61 5.51 -1.73
N LYS A 207 49.37 5.57 -3.05
CA LYS A 207 50.40 5.27 -4.06
C LYS A 207 51.47 6.37 -4.19
N HIS A 208 51.16 7.62 -3.84
CA HIS A 208 52.12 8.72 -3.86
C HIS A 208 52.89 8.88 -2.54
N ALA A 209 52.34 8.44 -1.40
CA ALA A 209 53.02 8.49 -0.10
C ALA A 209 54.17 7.47 0.04
N GLY A 210 54.20 6.41 -0.78
CA GLY A 210 55.26 5.40 -0.78
C GLY A 210 56.53 5.76 -1.57
N ALA A 211 56.55 6.90 -2.27
CA ALA A 211 57.69 7.35 -3.07
C ALA A 211 58.46 8.48 -2.36
N SER A 212 59.00 8.20 -1.17
CA SER A 212 59.96 9.09 -0.53
C SER A 212 61.37 8.73 -1.03
N PRO A 213 62.09 9.59 -1.77
CA PRO A 213 63.44 9.32 -2.22
C PRO A 213 64.38 9.31 -1.01
N GLY A 214 65.07 8.19 -0.81
CA GLY A 214 66.03 8.01 0.27
C GLY A 214 67.12 9.08 0.22
N THR A 215 67.15 9.92 1.24
CA THR A 215 68.23 10.87 1.53
C THR A 215 69.51 10.08 1.81
N GLN A 216 70.40 9.97 0.82
CA GLN A 216 71.79 9.54 1.03
C GLN A 216 72.50 10.62 1.87
N GLN A 217 72.79 10.29 3.13
CA GLN A 217 73.78 11.02 3.92
C GLN A 217 75.19 10.56 3.50
N VAL A 218 76.06 11.52 3.22
CA VAL A 218 77.52 11.37 3.13
C VAL A 218 78.11 12.20 4.26
#